data_AF-A0A6N6L415-F1
#
_entry.id   AF-A0A6N6L415-F1
#
_cell.length_a   1.000
_cell.length_b   1.000
_cell.length_c   1.000
_cell.angle_alpha   90.00
_cell.angle_beta   90.00
_cell.angle_gamma   90.00
#
_symmetry.space_group_name_H-M   'P 1'
#
loop_
_entity.id
_entity.type
_entity.pdbx_description
1 polymer ?
#
loop_
_entity_poly.entity_id
_entity_poly.type
_entity_poly.pdbx_seq_one_letter_code
_entity_poly.pdbx_strand_id
1 'polypeptide(L)'
;MNFRKLITHSLIALIVGAMLAAFQAAPAFAGSSDEAPETITLRVNNNTAQRVVLYLYSNGNTPVELEIEEWYGVVDLPAGRYRYTYNACGGNQQGSFNVAEGNTLLSLPICDGISVNYSVKAEEMRNLDINNRSGETIQVSLVGLAEYQFTVSGNKVSVDVVPGRYQAYFTACGIDYVMAVNLLHKDGQLSVPRCETPASSRVKVQNHTGEDMVVTLSGPEYLTVTIDPGTTRLDLAQGTYNFTVWSQGKCITGTLEVVGKVVNWSWWNN
;
A
#
# COMPACT_ATOMS: atom_id res chain seq x y z
N MET A 1 -63.87 45.83 -11.28
CA MET A 1 -64.26 46.78 -10.22
C MET A 1 -63.36 46.56 -9.01
N ASN A 2 -62.72 47.64 -8.55
CA ASN A 2 -62.04 47.86 -7.26
C ASN A 2 -60.75 47.07 -6.91
N PHE A 3 -59.65 47.73 -7.30
CA PHE A 3 -58.44 48.00 -6.52
C PHE A 3 -58.52 47.79 -5.00
N ARG A 4 -57.48 47.18 -4.43
CA ARG A 4 -56.69 47.79 -3.34
C ARG A 4 -55.28 47.19 -3.26
N LYS A 5 -54.31 48.05 -3.55
CA LYS A 5 -52.89 47.97 -3.20
C LYS A 5 -52.73 47.78 -1.69
N LEU A 6 -51.77 46.96 -1.27
CA LEU A 6 -50.96 47.29 -0.09
C LEU A 6 -49.48 47.08 -0.45
N ILE A 7 -48.76 48.19 -0.43
CA ILE A 7 -47.32 48.31 -0.54
C ILE A 7 -46.82 48.46 0.90
N THR A 8 -45.83 47.68 1.30
CA THR A 8 -44.99 48.03 2.45
C THR A 8 -43.53 47.79 2.10
N HIS A 9 -42.82 48.91 1.96
CA HIS A 9 -41.37 49.03 1.89
C HIS A 9 -40.77 48.79 3.28
N SER A 10 -39.57 48.20 3.33
CA SER A 10 -38.50 48.42 4.33
C SER A 10 -37.43 47.35 4.10
N LEU A 11 -36.13 47.59 4.21
CA LEU A 11 -35.31 48.79 4.28
C LEU A 11 -33.89 48.26 4.01
N ILE A 12 -33.16 48.88 3.09
CA ILE A 12 -31.74 48.61 2.85
C ILE A 12 -30.96 49.19 4.05
N ALA A 13 -30.16 48.36 4.72
CA ALA A 13 -29.14 48.83 5.65
C ALA A 13 -27.78 48.35 5.15
N LEU A 14 -27.14 49.24 4.38
CA LEU A 14 -25.75 49.20 3.97
C LEU A 14 -24.90 49.65 5.18
N ILE A 15 -24.05 48.78 5.73
CA ILE A 15 -23.03 49.18 6.73
C ILE A 15 -21.67 49.10 6.06
N VAL A 16 -21.24 50.23 5.51
CA VAL A 16 -19.84 50.50 5.16
C VAL A 16 -19.21 51.12 6.40
N GLY A 17 -18.59 50.28 7.22
CA GLY A 17 -17.79 50.70 8.36
C GLY A 17 -16.35 50.92 7.94
N ALA A 18 -15.96 52.17 7.76
CA ALA A 18 -14.57 52.58 7.62
C ALA A 18 -13.80 52.32 8.92
N MET A 19 -12.75 51.50 8.86
CA MET A 19 -11.67 51.52 9.84
C MET A 19 -10.38 51.96 9.14
N LEU A 20 -10.11 53.26 9.25
CA LEU A 20 -8.77 53.81 9.18
C LEU A 20 -8.20 53.80 10.60
N ALA A 21 -7.15 53.03 10.87
CA ALA A 21 -6.26 53.30 11.99
C ALA A 21 -4.88 52.62 11.83
N ALA A 22 -3.86 53.49 11.83
CA ALA A 22 -2.49 53.29 12.29
C ALA A 22 -1.61 52.25 11.57
N PHE A 23 -1.02 52.69 10.45
CA PHE A 23 0.28 52.20 9.98
C PHE A 23 1.36 52.68 10.96
N GLN A 24 1.85 51.81 11.84
CA GLN A 24 3.13 52.02 12.51
C GLN A 24 4.22 51.39 11.64
N ALA A 25 5.17 52.21 11.19
CA ALA A 25 6.32 51.75 10.44
C ALA A 25 7.18 50.83 11.32
N ALA A 26 7.18 49.54 11.02
CA ALA A 26 8.10 48.57 11.62
C ALA A 26 9.54 48.86 11.15
N PRO A 27 10.55 48.62 12.00
CA PRO A 27 11.95 48.77 11.61
C PRO A 27 12.26 47.87 10.42
N ALA A 28 12.92 48.43 9.41
CA ALA A 28 13.42 47.70 8.25
C ALA A 28 14.44 46.64 8.73
N PHE A 29 13.98 45.40 8.86
CA PHE A 29 14.86 44.26 9.05
C PHE A 29 15.48 43.94 7.70
N ALA A 30 16.74 44.36 7.53
CA ALA A 30 17.54 44.05 6.37
C ALA A 30 17.98 42.57 6.45
N GLY A 31 17.61 41.78 5.43
CA GLY A 31 18.28 40.54 5.08
C GLY A 31 17.64 39.26 5.57
N SER A 32 16.39 38.98 5.20
CA SER A 32 15.95 37.59 4.99
C SER A 32 15.98 37.31 3.50
N SER A 33 16.75 36.29 3.10
CA SER A 33 16.73 35.74 1.76
C SER A 33 15.28 35.49 1.32
N ASP A 34 14.84 36.14 0.24
CA ASP A 34 13.53 35.96 -0.43
C ASP A 34 13.47 34.59 -1.13
N GLU A 35 13.88 33.53 -0.45
CA GLU A 35 13.62 32.18 -0.94
C GLU A 35 12.15 31.87 -0.67
N ALA A 36 11.40 31.64 -1.76
CA ALA A 36 10.04 31.20 -1.68
C ALA A 36 9.97 29.97 -0.75
N PRO A 37 9.02 29.92 0.19
CA PRO A 37 8.93 28.80 1.11
C PRO A 37 8.83 27.50 0.32
N GLU A 38 9.63 26.50 0.67
CA GLU A 38 9.55 25.19 0.05
C GLU A 38 8.13 24.65 0.19
N THR A 39 7.56 24.24 -0.95
CA THR A 39 6.23 23.64 -0.99
C THR A 39 6.34 22.13 -1.06
N ILE A 40 5.41 21.46 -0.39
CA ILE A 40 5.34 20.02 -0.27
C ILE A 40 4.01 19.55 -0.87
N THR A 41 4.08 18.55 -1.73
CA THR A 41 2.89 17.97 -2.35
C THR A 41 2.07 17.15 -1.36
N LEU A 42 0.91 17.67 -0.98
CA LEU A 42 -0.12 16.92 -0.28
C LEU A 42 -0.94 16.11 -1.28
N ARG A 43 -1.05 14.81 -1.01
CA ARG A 43 -1.95 13.89 -1.70
C ARG A 43 -3.16 13.65 -0.81
N VAL A 44 -4.36 13.81 -1.34
CA VAL A 44 -5.59 13.55 -0.61
C VAL A 44 -6.30 12.36 -1.23
N ASN A 45 -6.49 11.28 -0.49
CA ASN A 45 -7.33 10.15 -0.88
C ASN A 45 -8.75 10.36 -0.35
N ASN A 46 -9.70 10.65 -1.24
CA ASN A 46 -11.10 10.87 -0.91
C ASN A 46 -11.87 9.55 -0.98
N ASN A 47 -11.99 8.82 0.13
CA ASN A 47 -12.77 7.57 0.17
C ASN A 47 -14.26 7.78 0.45
N THR A 48 -14.76 9.02 0.40
CA THR A 48 -16.15 9.33 0.80
C THR A 48 -17.20 8.95 -0.24
N ALA A 49 -16.78 8.42 -1.40
CA ALA A 49 -17.66 8.06 -2.53
C ALA A 49 -18.44 9.25 -3.15
N GLN A 50 -18.09 10.49 -2.83
CA GLN A 50 -18.71 11.70 -3.36
C GLN A 50 -17.67 12.80 -3.61
N ARG A 51 -18.03 13.78 -4.44
CA ARG A 51 -17.23 15.00 -4.60
C ARG A 51 -17.13 15.72 -3.26
N VAL A 52 -15.91 16.10 -2.88
CA VAL A 52 -15.63 16.78 -1.62
C VAL A 52 -14.91 18.09 -1.90
N VAL A 53 -15.36 19.17 -1.27
CA VAL A 53 -14.60 20.41 -1.17
C VAL A 53 -13.91 20.42 0.19
N LEU A 54 -12.57 20.34 0.17
CA LEU A 54 -11.73 20.29 1.35
C LEU A 54 -11.12 21.67 1.60
N TYR A 55 -11.35 22.22 2.79
CA TYR A 55 -10.73 23.48 3.21
C TYR A 55 -9.60 23.21 4.18
N LEU A 56 -8.41 23.73 3.88
CA LEU A 56 -7.17 23.54 4.64
C LEU A 56 -6.73 24.85 5.30
N TYR A 57 -6.62 24.87 6.62
CA TYR A 57 -6.27 26.06 7.41
C TYR A 57 -4.87 25.92 8.01
N SER A 58 -3.97 26.85 7.68
CA SER A 58 -2.73 27.11 8.41
C SER A 58 -2.91 28.33 9.32
N ASN A 59 -2.18 28.38 10.45
CA ASN A 59 -2.39 29.37 11.51
C ASN A 59 -2.39 30.82 10.97
N GLY A 60 -3.57 31.45 10.93
CA GLY A 60 -3.75 32.87 10.57
C GLY A 60 -3.96 33.16 9.07
N ASN A 61 -3.98 32.14 8.21
CA ASN A 61 -4.11 32.32 6.76
C ASN A 61 -5.52 32.02 6.24
N THR A 62 -5.83 32.59 5.07
CA THR A 62 -6.98 32.21 4.25
C THR A 62 -6.91 30.71 3.94
N PRO A 63 -8.01 29.95 4.09
CA PRO A 63 -7.98 28.53 3.80
C PRO A 63 -7.65 28.28 2.32
N VAL A 64 -6.90 27.22 2.07
CA VAL A 64 -6.73 26.66 0.72
C VAL A 64 -7.93 25.76 0.45
N GLU A 65 -8.67 26.06 -0.61
CA GLU A 65 -9.79 25.25 -1.08
C GLU A 65 -9.28 24.24 -2.11
N LEU A 66 -9.52 22.96 -1.84
CA LEU A 66 -9.21 21.86 -2.75
C LEU A 66 -10.51 21.16 -3.11
N GLU A 67 -10.94 21.32 -4.35
CA GLU A 67 -12.04 20.56 -4.91
C GLU A 67 -11.55 19.19 -5.37
N ILE A 68 -12.09 18.15 -4.75
CA ILE A 68 -11.77 16.76 -5.05
C ILE A 68 -13.00 16.18 -5.73
N GLU A 69 -13.04 16.32 -7.05
CA GLU A 69 -14.15 15.80 -7.86
C GLU A 69 -14.27 14.28 -7.72
N GLU A 70 -13.15 13.54 -7.72
CA GLU A 70 -13.14 12.08 -7.56
C GLU A 70 -11.83 11.55 -6.94
N TRP A 71 -11.94 10.71 -5.89
CA TRP A 71 -10.96 9.85 -5.18
C TRP A 71 -9.59 10.44 -4.79
N TYR A 72 -9.07 11.43 -5.48
CA TYR A 72 -7.70 11.88 -5.38
C TYR A 72 -7.56 13.37 -5.67
N GLY A 73 -7.08 14.12 -4.68
CA GLY A 73 -6.68 15.52 -4.83
C GLY A 73 -5.18 15.68 -4.67
N VAL A 74 -4.61 16.69 -5.33
CA VAL A 74 -3.22 17.10 -5.12
C VAL A 74 -3.19 18.60 -4.90
N VAL A 75 -2.43 19.04 -3.89
CA VAL A 75 -2.18 20.45 -3.64
C VAL A 75 -0.79 20.64 -3.04
N ASP A 76 -0.06 21.64 -3.48
CA ASP A 76 1.25 21.98 -2.92
C ASP A 76 1.07 22.98 -1.78
N LEU A 77 1.63 22.64 -0.60
CA LEU A 77 1.46 23.40 0.64
C LEU A 77 2.82 23.61 1.31
N PRO A 78 3.09 24.77 1.93
CA PRO A 78 4.24 24.93 2.81
C PRO A 78 4.22 23.92 3.96
N ALA A 79 5.40 23.49 4.40
CA ALA A 79 5.55 22.65 5.59
C ALA A 79 4.87 23.27 6.81
N GLY A 80 4.17 22.45 7.61
CA GLY A 80 3.50 22.93 8.82
C GLY A 80 2.29 22.11 9.24
N ARG A 81 1.64 22.57 10.32
CA ARG A 81 0.42 21.95 10.86
C ARG A 81 -0.82 22.56 10.22
N TYR A 82 -1.69 21.72 9.69
CA TYR A 82 -2.95 22.11 9.07
C TYR A 82 -4.14 21.54 9.85
N ARG A 83 -5.21 22.34 9.92
CA ARG A 83 -6.57 21.85 10.22
C ARG A 83 -7.32 21.71 8.91
N TYR A 84 -8.21 20.74 8.81
CA TYR A 84 -9.08 20.59 7.65
C TYR A 84 -10.54 20.46 8.05
N THR A 85 -11.42 20.93 7.18
CA THR A 85 -12.87 20.68 7.25
C THR A 85 -13.41 20.35 5.87
N TYR A 86 -14.41 19.47 5.81
CA TYR A 86 -15.14 19.15 4.59
C TYR A 86 -16.52 18.60 4.91
N ASN A 87 -17.48 18.74 3.99
CA ASN A 87 -18.80 18.17 4.18
C ASN A 87 -18.88 16.80 3.48
N ALA A 88 -19.06 15.74 4.26
CA ALA A 88 -19.27 14.41 3.74
C ALA A 88 -20.01 13.49 4.75
N CYS A 89 -20.53 12.36 4.25
CA CYS A 89 -21.16 11.35 5.11
C CYS A 89 -22.32 11.91 5.95
N GLY A 90 -23.09 12.84 5.39
CA GLY A 90 -24.22 13.49 6.07
C GLY A 90 -23.83 14.53 7.13
N GLY A 91 -22.56 14.95 7.21
CA GLY A 91 -22.12 15.93 8.21
C GLY A 91 -20.86 16.69 7.85
N ASN A 92 -20.54 17.70 8.66
CA ASN A 92 -19.26 18.39 8.57
C ASN A 92 -18.18 17.58 9.32
N GLN A 93 -17.15 17.19 8.60
CA GLN A 93 -16.01 16.42 9.08
C GLN A 93 -14.82 17.35 9.29
N GLN A 94 -14.03 17.11 10.33
CA GLN A 94 -12.88 17.95 10.66
C GLN A 94 -11.72 17.15 11.25
N GLY A 95 -10.50 17.66 11.08
CA GLY A 95 -9.31 17.04 11.65
C GLY A 95 -8.07 17.92 11.55
N SER A 96 -6.91 17.34 11.84
CA SER A 96 -5.62 18.01 11.67
C SER A 96 -4.53 17.03 11.23
N PHE A 97 -3.56 17.52 10.46
CA PHE A 97 -2.38 16.76 10.02
C PHE A 97 -1.16 17.69 9.96
N ASN A 98 0.03 17.11 9.85
CA ASN A 98 1.26 17.85 9.61
C ASN A 98 1.75 17.53 8.19
N VAL A 99 2.04 18.59 7.43
CA VAL A 99 2.79 18.51 6.19
C VAL A 99 4.26 18.62 6.57
N ALA A 100 5.00 17.52 6.45
CA ALA A 100 6.43 17.44 6.68
C ALA A 100 7.13 17.00 5.38
N GLU A 101 8.44 17.21 5.28
CA GLU A 101 9.26 16.90 4.10
C GLU A 101 8.89 15.53 3.49
N GLY A 102 8.62 15.51 2.18
CA GLY A 102 8.23 14.30 1.43
C GLY A 102 6.74 14.21 1.04
N ASN A 103 6.31 13.06 0.51
CA ASN A 103 4.92 12.84 0.06
C ASN A 103 3.98 12.64 1.28
N THR A 104 3.29 13.70 1.70
CA THR A 104 2.25 13.61 2.76
C THR A 104 0.93 13.08 2.16
N LEU A 105 0.30 12.10 2.82
CA LEU A 105 -0.99 11.53 2.42
C LEU A 105 -2.07 11.81 3.48
N LEU A 106 -3.16 12.49 3.08
CA LEU A 106 -4.39 12.63 3.87
C LEU A 106 -5.45 11.68 3.32
N SER A 107 -5.97 10.77 4.13
CA SER A 107 -7.09 9.90 3.75
C SER A 107 -8.37 10.36 4.41
N LEU A 108 -9.39 10.68 3.61
CA LEU A 108 -10.74 10.94 4.08
C LEU A 108 -11.44 9.58 4.31
N PRO A 109 -12.15 9.37 5.43
CA PRO A 109 -12.84 8.13 5.75
C PRO A 109 -13.94 7.76 4.74
N ILE A 110 -14.27 6.46 4.74
CA ILE A 110 -15.49 5.95 4.10
C ILE A 110 -16.69 6.37 4.94
N CYS A 111 -17.80 6.69 4.29
CA CYS A 111 -19.04 7.03 4.98
C CYS A 111 -19.74 5.77 5.51
N ASP A 112 -19.67 5.53 6.82
CA ASP A 112 -20.41 4.45 7.48
C ASP A 112 -21.93 4.59 7.25
N GLY A 113 -22.58 3.47 6.94
CA GLY A 113 -24.04 3.41 6.76
C GLY A 113 -24.55 3.81 5.38
N ILE A 114 -23.68 4.29 4.48
CA ILE A 114 -24.02 4.31 3.06
C ILE A 114 -23.60 2.97 2.48
N SER A 115 -24.52 1.99 2.48
CA SER A 115 -24.44 0.93 1.48
C SER A 115 -24.64 1.63 0.14
N VAL A 116 -23.56 2.06 -0.49
CA VAL A 116 -23.66 2.58 -1.84
C VAL A 116 -24.00 1.35 -2.67
N ASN A 117 -25.29 1.16 -2.92
CA ASN A 117 -25.75 0.25 -3.96
C ASN A 117 -25.32 0.90 -5.27
N TYR A 118 -24.06 0.66 -5.63
CA TYR A 118 -23.56 0.91 -6.95
C TYR A 118 -24.35 0.01 -7.89
N SER A 119 -25.47 0.51 -8.39
CA SER A 119 -26.10 -0.02 -9.59
C SER A 119 -25.27 0.43 -10.78
N VAL A 120 -24.00 0.03 -10.81
CA VAL A 120 -23.17 0.13 -11.99
C VAL A 120 -23.80 -0.82 -12.99
N LYS A 121 -24.25 -0.28 -14.11
CA LYS A 121 -24.75 -1.14 -15.19
C LYS A 121 -23.61 -2.08 -15.54
N ALA A 122 -23.89 -3.36 -15.75
CA ALA A 122 -22.87 -4.36 -16.10
C ALA A 122 -21.97 -3.92 -17.29
N GLU A 123 -22.50 -3.04 -18.15
CA GLU A 123 -21.83 -2.40 -19.29
C GLU A 123 -20.67 -1.45 -18.92
N GLU A 124 -20.53 -1.06 -17.65
CA GLU A 124 -19.50 -0.13 -17.17
C GLU A 124 -18.39 -0.83 -16.38
N MET A 125 -18.47 -2.15 -16.16
CA MET A 125 -17.41 -2.89 -15.48
C MET A 125 -16.10 -2.85 -16.29
N ARG A 126 -14.97 -2.83 -15.59
CA ARG A 126 -13.64 -2.91 -16.19
C ARG A 126 -13.02 -4.24 -15.88
N ASN A 127 -12.26 -4.74 -16.84
CA ASN A 127 -11.51 -5.94 -16.62
C ASN A 127 -10.24 -5.61 -15.81
N LEU A 128 -9.99 -6.38 -14.76
CA LEU A 128 -8.72 -6.41 -14.06
C LEU A 128 -8.05 -7.76 -14.32
N ASP A 129 -6.96 -7.71 -15.08
CA ASP A 129 -6.10 -8.85 -15.33
C ASP A 129 -5.08 -9.01 -14.19
N ILE A 130 -5.21 -10.08 -13.42
CA ILE A 130 -4.29 -10.45 -12.35
C ILE A 130 -3.32 -11.52 -12.88
N ASN A 131 -2.06 -11.14 -13.06
CA ASN A 131 -0.99 -12.04 -13.46
C ASN A 131 -0.23 -12.54 -12.22
N ASN A 132 -0.62 -13.72 -11.74
CA ASN A 132 -0.02 -14.35 -10.57
C ASN A 132 1.22 -15.16 -10.95
N ARG A 133 2.41 -14.56 -10.78
CA ARG A 133 3.68 -15.22 -11.09
C ARG A 133 4.32 -15.94 -9.89
N SER A 134 3.69 -15.89 -8.72
CA SER A 134 4.26 -16.47 -7.49
C SER A 134 4.41 -18.00 -7.59
N GLY A 135 3.53 -18.66 -8.33
CA GLY A 135 3.41 -20.12 -8.38
C GLY A 135 2.51 -20.70 -7.28
N GLU A 136 2.08 -19.88 -6.33
CA GLU A 136 1.19 -20.23 -5.23
C GLU A 136 -0.25 -19.77 -5.53
N THR A 137 -1.25 -20.33 -4.83
CA THR A 137 -2.60 -19.77 -4.83
C THR A 137 -2.67 -18.65 -3.81
N ILE A 138 -3.10 -17.45 -4.22
CA ILE A 138 -3.15 -16.26 -3.35
C ILE A 138 -4.58 -15.77 -3.16
N GLN A 139 -4.83 -15.08 -2.05
CA GLN A 139 -6.03 -14.28 -1.85
C GLN A 139 -5.69 -12.81 -2.10
N VAL A 140 -6.44 -12.17 -3.01
CA VAL A 140 -6.29 -10.75 -3.33
C VAL A 140 -7.51 -9.99 -2.82
N SER A 141 -7.28 -9.00 -1.97
CA SER A 141 -8.31 -8.05 -1.54
C SER A 141 -8.11 -6.71 -2.24
N LEU A 142 -9.13 -6.21 -2.94
CA LEU A 142 -9.15 -4.84 -3.44
C LEU A 142 -10.00 -3.98 -2.53
N VAL A 143 -9.44 -2.85 -2.07
CA VAL A 143 -10.16 -1.86 -1.26
C VAL A 143 -10.12 -0.52 -1.98
N GLY A 144 -11.28 0.10 -2.16
CA GLY A 144 -11.43 1.37 -2.84
C GLY A 144 -12.91 1.77 -2.88
N LEU A 145 -13.40 2.06 -4.09
CA LEU A 145 -14.80 2.36 -4.35
C LEU A 145 -15.76 1.25 -3.89
N ALA A 146 -15.38 0.00 -4.14
CA ALA A 146 -16.02 -1.19 -3.63
C ALA A 146 -14.95 -2.15 -3.11
N GLU A 147 -15.36 -3.12 -2.30
CA GLU A 147 -14.45 -4.13 -1.80
C GLU A 147 -14.64 -5.44 -2.56
N TYR A 148 -13.52 -6.07 -2.93
CA TYR A 148 -13.51 -7.35 -3.62
C TYR A 148 -12.53 -8.29 -2.97
N GLN A 149 -12.87 -9.58 -2.95
CA GLN A 149 -11.97 -10.65 -2.57
C GLN A 149 -11.94 -11.71 -3.66
N PHE A 150 -10.74 -12.06 -4.12
CA PHE A 150 -10.53 -13.04 -5.16
C PHE A 150 -9.54 -14.10 -4.72
N THR A 151 -9.83 -15.36 -5.02
CA THR A 151 -8.84 -16.43 -4.97
C THR A 151 -8.21 -16.58 -6.35
N VAL A 152 -6.90 -16.36 -6.44
CA VAL A 152 -6.16 -16.40 -7.71
C VAL A 152 -5.28 -17.65 -7.71
N SER A 153 -5.80 -18.71 -8.32
CA SER A 153 -5.06 -19.94 -8.60
C SER A 153 -4.52 -19.93 -10.03
N GLY A 154 -3.24 -20.26 -10.22
CA GLY A 154 -2.60 -20.31 -11.54
C GLY A 154 -2.03 -18.97 -12.02
N ASN A 155 -1.61 -18.90 -13.28
CA ASN A 155 -0.77 -17.80 -13.79
C ASN A 155 -1.53 -16.52 -14.13
N LYS A 156 -2.79 -16.60 -14.57
CA LYS A 156 -3.58 -15.44 -14.98
C LYS A 156 -5.05 -15.64 -14.64
N VAL A 157 -5.64 -14.65 -13.98
CA VAL A 157 -7.09 -14.54 -13.71
C VAL A 157 -7.55 -13.17 -14.20
N SER A 158 -8.79 -13.09 -14.64
CA SER A 158 -9.39 -11.88 -15.21
C SER A 158 -10.73 -11.70 -14.50
N VAL A 159 -10.94 -10.55 -13.86
CA VAL A 159 -12.13 -10.28 -13.05
C VAL A 159 -12.74 -8.93 -13.43
N ASP A 160 -14.05 -8.85 -13.40
CA ASP A 160 -14.76 -7.60 -13.64
C ASP A 160 -14.88 -6.81 -12.34
N VAL A 161 -14.45 -5.55 -12.38
CA VAL A 161 -14.38 -4.64 -11.24
C VAL A 161 -14.95 -3.29 -11.67
N VAL A 162 -15.72 -2.65 -10.78
CA VAL A 162 -16.23 -1.30 -11.04
C VAL A 162 -15.07 -0.33 -11.30
N PRO A 163 -15.13 0.53 -12.34
CA PRO A 163 -14.09 1.53 -12.61
C PRO A 163 -13.77 2.37 -11.37
N GLY A 164 -12.49 2.49 -11.03
CA GLY A 164 -12.08 3.20 -9.82
C GLY A 164 -10.60 3.05 -9.52
N ARG A 165 -10.15 3.64 -8.42
CA ARG A 165 -8.80 3.43 -7.88
C ARG A 165 -8.89 2.52 -6.66
N TYR A 166 -8.00 1.54 -6.57
CA TYR A 166 -8.00 0.53 -5.53
C TYR A 166 -6.60 0.35 -4.96
N GLN A 167 -6.52 -0.05 -3.70
CA GLN A 167 -5.35 -0.70 -3.12
C GLN A 167 -5.59 -2.21 -3.11
N ALA A 168 -4.68 -2.94 -3.72
CA ALA A 168 -4.65 -4.39 -3.72
C ALA A 168 -3.75 -4.88 -2.59
N TYR A 169 -4.28 -5.76 -1.75
CA TYR A 169 -3.59 -6.43 -0.65
C TYR A 169 -3.54 -7.93 -0.94
N PHE A 170 -2.36 -8.52 -0.81
CA PHE A 170 -2.18 -9.97 -0.93
C PHE A 170 -0.86 -10.40 -0.28
N THR A 171 -0.79 -11.65 0.14
CA THR A 171 0.45 -12.28 0.59
C THR A 171 0.94 -13.22 -0.50
N ALA A 172 2.20 -13.08 -0.90
CA ALA A 172 2.84 -13.97 -1.85
C ALA A 172 4.29 -14.22 -1.40
N CYS A 173 4.78 -15.45 -1.53
CA CYS A 173 6.17 -15.77 -1.17
C CYS A 173 6.49 -15.44 0.30
N GLY A 174 5.49 -15.51 1.18
CA GLY A 174 5.59 -15.13 2.60
C GLY A 174 5.71 -13.63 2.88
N ILE A 175 5.51 -12.75 1.89
CA ILE A 175 5.59 -11.29 2.02
C ILE A 175 4.22 -10.68 1.74
N ASP A 176 3.81 -9.73 2.56
CA ASP A 176 2.61 -8.93 2.35
C ASP A 176 2.87 -7.78 1.38
N TYR A 177 2.03 -7.66 0.36
CA TYR A 177 2.10 -6.62 -0.67
C TYR A 177 0.91 -5.67 -0.60
N VAL A 178 1.19 -4.40 -0.88
CA VAL A 178 0.19 -3.36 -1.11
C VAL A 178 0.50 -2.68 -2.44
N MET A 179 -0.42 -2.78 -3.41
CA MET A 179 -0.24 -2.24 -4.75
C MET A 179 -1.39 -1.34 -5.16
N ALA A 180 -1.11 -0.24 -5.86
CA ALA A 180 -2.15 0.61 -6.42
C ALA A 180 -2.66 0.05 -7.76
N VAL A 181 -3.97 0.00 -7.95
CA VAL A 181 -4.65 -0.40 -9.19
C VAL A 181 -5.56 0.75 -9.64
N ASN A 182 -5.45 1.18 -10.89
CA ASN A 182 -6.27 2.26 -11.45
C ASN A 182 -7.06 1.77 -12.67
N LEU A 183 -8.38 1.73 -12.52
CA LEU A 183 -9.38 1.26 -13.49
C LEU A 183 -10.25 2.40 -14.04
N LEU A 184 -9.89 3.67 -13.81
CA LEU A 184 -10.77 4.80 -14.17
C LEU A 184 -11.05 4.91 -15.68
N HIS A 185 -10.03 4.72 -16.51
CA HIS A 185 -10.13 5.03 -17.95
C HIS A 185 -9.83 3.83 -18.87
N LYS A 186 -9.37 2.72 -18.30
CA LYS A 186 -8.99 1.51 -19.03
C LYS A 186 -8.98 0.31 -18.10
N ASP A 187 -8.94 -0.87 -18.70
CA ASP A 187 -8.68 -2.12 -17.98
C ASP A 187 -7.35 -2.06 -17.23
N GLY A 188 -7.31 -2.76 -16.10
CA GLY A 188 -6.19 -2.73 -15.18
C GLY A 188 -5.36 -4.00 -15.27
N GLN A 189 -4.14 -3.90 -14.76
CA GLN A 189 -3.28 -5.06 -14.56
C GLN A 189 -2.70 -5.03 -13.16
N LEU A 190 -2.77 -6.18 -12.49
CA LEU A 190 -2.09 -6.44 -11.23
C LEU A 190 -1.08 -7.54 -11.47
N SER A 191 0.21 -7.27 -11.25
CA SER A 191 1.26 -8.27 -11.41
C SER A 191 1.82 -8.68 -10.07
N VAL A 192 1.53 -9.91 -9.67
CA VAL A 192 2.12 -10.51 -8.49
C VAL A 192 3.57 -10.87 -8.84
N PRO A 193 4.53 -10.57 -7.97
CA PRO A 193 5.92 -10.94 -8.20
C PRO A 193 6.08 -12.46 -8.25
N ARG A 194 7.10 -12.89 -9.00
CA ARG A 194 7.51 -14.30 -8.96
C ARG A 194 8.20 -14.55 -7.63
N CYS A 195 7.88 -15.65 -6.96
CA CYS A 195 8.68 -16.09 -5.84
C CYS A 195 10.06 -16.43 -6.36
N GLU A 196 11.07 -15.74 -5.85
CA GLU A 196 12.44 -16.17 -6.05
C GLU A 196 12.57 -17.52 -5.35
N THR A 197 12.48 -18.60 -6.14
CA THR A 197 12.96 -19.89 -5.67
C THR A 197 14.42 -19.67 -5.31
N PRO A 198 14.85 -19.96 -4.06
CA PRO A 198 16.25 -19.88 -3.71
C PRO A 198 17.02 -20.65 -4.78
N ALA A 199 18.12 -20.07 -5.27
CA ALA A 199 18.91 -20.76 -6.27
C ALA A 199 19.23 -22.17 -5.76
N SER A 200 18.97 -23.21 -6.54
CA SER A 200 19.25 -24.58 -6.12
C SER A 200 20.74 -24.88 -6.32
N SER A 201 21.36 -25.53 -5.34
CA SER A 201 22.73 -26.03 -5.41
C SER A 201 22.75 -27.55 -5.27
N ARG A 202 23.68 -28.18 -5.97
CA ARG A 202 23.90 -29.62 -5.84
C ARG A 202 24.86 -29.90 -4.71
N VAL A 203 24.38 -30.51 -3.64
CA VAL A 203 25.22 -31.01 -2.54
C VAL A 203 25.60 -32.46 -2.82
N LYS A 204 26.90 -32.71 -2.99
CA LYS A 204 27.48 -34.05 -3.10
C LYS A 204 27.85 -34.53 -1.70
N VAL A 205 27.08 -35.46 -1.18
CA VAL A 205 27.30 -36.07 0.13
C VAL A 205 28.10 -37.35 -0.04
N GLN A 206 29.24 -37.44 0.63
CA GLN A 206 30.08 -38.65 0.63
C GLN A 206 30.01 -39.30 2.00
N ASN A 207 29.39 -40.48 2.06
CA ASN A 207 29.28 -41.28 3.27
C ASN A 207 30.36 -42.37 3.28
N HIS A 208 31.39 -42.18 4.10
CA HIS A 208 32.47 -43.15 4.33
C HIS A 208 32.33 -43.91 5.66
N THR A 209 31.15 -43.90 6.28
CA THR A 209 30.93 -44.59 7.57
C THR A 209 30.79 -46.11 7.42
N GLY A 210 30.50 -46.60 6.21
CA GLY A 210 30.28 -48.02 5.93
C GLY A 210 28.88 -48.52 6.24
N GLU A 211 28.01 -47.66 6.78
CA GLU A 211 26.59 -47.93 7.09
C GLU A 211 25.72 -46.77 6.57
N ASP A 212 24.41 -46.97 6.53
CA ASP A 212 23.47 -45.90 6.17
C ASP A 212 23.49 -44.79 7.24
N MET A 213 23.29 -43.54 6.82
CA MET A 213 23.11 -42.42 7.74
C MET A 213 21.79 -41.68 7.47
N VAL A 214 21.09 -41.31 8.54
CA VAL A 214 19.87 -40.48 8.43
C VAL A 214 20.25 -39.03 8.67
N VAL A 215 20.08 -38.21 7.65
CA VAL A 215 20.35 -36.77 7.70
C VAL A 215 19.03 -36.01 7.74
N THR A 216 18.86 -35.14 8.73
CA THR A 216 17.81 -34.14 8.79
C THR A 216 18.42 -32.76 8.60
N LEU A 217 17.88 -31.99 7.66
CA LEU A 217 18.28 -30.62 7.35
C LEU A 217 17.09 -29.69 7.63
N SER A 218 17.36 -28.57 8.31
CA SER A 218 16.38 -27.52 8.62
C SER A 218 16.97 -26.15 8.28
N GLY A 219 16.41 -25.49 7.28
CA GLY A 219 16.87 -24.17 6.81
C GLY A 219 15.86 -23.57 5.83
N PRO A 220 16.29 -23.09 4.64
CA PRO A 220 15.38 -22.69 3.57
C PRO A 220 14.36 -23.76 3.18
N GLU A 221 14.74 -25.03 3.32
CA GLU A 221 13.87 -26.20 3.14
C GLU A 221 14.06 -27.17 4.33
N TYR A 222 13.06 -28.01 4.61
CA TYR A 222 13.16 -29.09 5.58
C TYR A 222 13.23 -30.44 4.84
N LEU A 223 14.27 -31.23 5.11
CA LEU A 223 14.50 -32.52 4.44
C LEU A 223 15.01 -33.57 5.42
N THR A 224 14.42 -34.75 5.39
CA THR A 224 14.98 -35.95 6.04
C THR A 224 15.26 -37.00 4.98
N VAL A 225 16.51 -37.47 4.91
CA VAL A 225 16.97 -38.41 3.89
C VAL A 225 17.88 -39.47 4.50
N THR A 226 17.74 -40.71 4.03
CA THR A 226 18.69 -41.79 4.33
C THR A 226 19.75 -41.82 3.23
N ILE A 227 21.02 -41.83 3.62
CA ILE A 227 22.16 -41.76 2.72
C ILE A 227 22.99 -43.03 2.89
N ASP A 228 22.91 -43.92 1.89
CA ASP A 228 23.69 -45.15 1.80
C ASP A 228 25.21 -44.86 1.75
N PRO A 229 26.07 -45.84 2.08
CA PRO A 229 27.51 -45.74 1.86
C PRO A 229 27.85 -45.38 0.41
N GLY A 230 28.79 -44.45 0.23
CA GLY A 230 29.22 -43.98 -1.09
C GLY A 230 28.92 -42.50 -1.34
N THR A 231 28.37 -42.17 -2.51
CA THR A 231 28.11 -40.77 -2.91
C THR A 231 26.65 -40.57 -3.29
N THR A 232 25.98 -39.67 -2.59
CA THR A 232 24.61 -39.22 -2.89
C THR A 232 24.63 -37.76 -3.33
N ARG A 233 23.71 -37.40 -4.23
CA ARG A 233 23.53 -36.02 -4.69
C ARG A 233 22.17 -35.53 -4.21
N LEU A 234 22.16 -34.41 -3.52
CA LEU A 234 20.96 -33.71 -3.09
C LEU A 234 20.92 -32.37 -3.82
N ASP A 235 19.78 -32.00 -4.38
CA ASP A 235 19.57 -30.63 -4.87
C ASP A 235 18.82 -29.89 -3.77
N LEU A 236 19.46 -28.87 -3.19
CA LEU A 236 18.94 -28.09 -2.06
C LEU A 236 18.84 -26.61 -2.43
N ALA A 237 17.84 -25.90 -1.91
CA ALA A 237 17.82 -24.45 -1.92
C ALA A 237 19.11 -23.87 -1.28
N GLN A 238 19.70 -22.83 -1.88
CA GLN A 238 20.83 -22.11 -1.30
C GLN A 238 20.47 -21.47 0.03
N GLY A 239 21.40 -21.49 0.97
CA GLY A 239 21.26 -20.91 2.31
C GLY A 239 21.91 -21.78 3.39
N THR A 240 21.67 -21.42 4.64
CA THR A 240 22.25 -22.11 5.81
C THR A 240 21.27 -23.10 6.39
N TYR A 241 21.69 -24.35 6.53
CA TYR A 241 20.92 -25.43 7.14
C TYR A 241 21.52 -25.81 8.48
N ASN A 242 20.68 -25.98 9.49
CA ASN A 242 21.02 -26.77 10.65
C ASN A 242 20.82 -28.25 10.29
N PHE A 243 21.84 -29.07 10.48
CA PHE A 243 21.75 -30.50 10.22
C PHE A 243 21.81 -31.31 11.50
N THR A 244 21.18 -32.49 11.45
CA THR A 244 21.33 -33.58 12.41
C THR A 244 21.61 -34.86 11.62
N VAL A 245 22.72 -35.52 11.90
CA VAL A 245 23.10 -36.81 11.28
C VAL A 245 23.09 -37.90 12.34
N TRP A 246 22.34 -38.95 12.07
CA TRP A 246 22.33 -40.18 12.86
C TRP A 246 23.02 -41.30 12.10
N SER A 247 24.04 -41.91 12.70
CA SER A 247 24.73 -43.08 12.16
C SER A 247 25.30 -43.92 13.30
N GLN A 248 25.15 -45.24 13.23
CA GLN A 248 25.66 -46.19 14.24
C GLN A 248 25.29 -45.82 15.70
N GLY A 249 24.08 -45.29 15.91
CA GLY A 249 23.60 -44.86 17.24
C GLY A 249 24.23 -43.57 17.77
N LYS A 250 25.10 -42.91 17.00
CA LYS A 250 25.64 -41.57 17.31
C LYS A 250 24.82 -40.50 16.60
N CYS A 251 24.69 -39.34 17.25
CA CYS A 251 24.03 -38.16 16.71
C CYS A 251 25.03 -37.00 16.63
N ILE A 252 25.17 -36.40 15.46
CA ILE A 252 26.01 -35.22 15.23
C ILE A 252 25.13 -34.09 14.69
N THR A 253 25.26 -32.90 15.28
CA THR A 253 24.56 -31.70 14.83
C THR A 253 25.54 -30.66 14.36
N GLY A 254 25.14 -29.81 13.42
CA GLY A 254 25.97 -28.70 12.96
C GLY A 254 25.25 -27.81 11.95
N THR A 255 26.03 -26.99 11.26
CA THR A 255 25.54 -26.09 10.21
C THR A 255 26.17 -26.43 8.87
N LEU A 256 25.37 -26.44 7.81
CA LEU A 256 25.80 -26.60 6.43
C LEU A 256 25.41 -25.35 5.65
N GLU A 257 26.40 -24.63 5.14
CA GLU A 257 26.16 -23.50 4.23
C GLU A 257 26.14 -24.01 2.79
N VAL A 258 25.00 -23.85 2.13
CA VAL A 258 24.78 -24.26 0.74
C VAL A 258 24.86 -23.01 -0.13
N VAL A 259 26.04 -22.75 -0.68
CA VAL A 259 26.31 -21.62 -1.59
C VAL A 259 27.02 -22.09 -2.86
N GLY A 260 26.77 -21.44 -4.00
CA GLY A 260 27.42 -21.75 -5.27
C GLY A 260 26.79 -22.93 -6.02
N LYS A 261 27.45 -23.45 -7.07
CA LYS A 261 26.84 -24.51 -7.92
C LYS A 261 26.92 -25.91 -7.31
N VAL A 262 28.00 -26.23 -6.61
CA VAL A 262 28.26 -27.56 -6.05
C VAL A 262 28.93 -27.43 -4.68
N VAL A 263 28.38 -28.12 -3.68
CA VAL A 263 28.94 -28.22 -2.32
C VAL A 263 29.35 -29.67 -2.08
N ASN A 264 30.56 -29.90 -1.58
CA ASN A 264 31.01 -31.26 -1.20
C ASN A 264 30.94 -31.39 0.32
N TRP A 265 30.28 -32.44 0.81
CA TRP A 265 30.11 -32.70 2.23
C TRP A 265 30.44 -34.16 2.51
N SER A 266 31.50 -34.40 3.27
CA SER A 266 32.05 -35.74 3.49
C SER A 266 31.99 -36.14 4.96
N TRP A 267 31.63 -37.38 5.21
CA TRP A 267 31.44 -37.97 6.53
C TRP A 267 32.30 -39.22 6.69
N TRP A 268 32.97 -39.34 7.84
CA TRP A 268 33.87 -40.43 8.18
C TRP A 268 33.51 -40.99 9.56
N ASN A 269 33.88 -42.25 9.82
CA ASN A 269 33.80 -42.80 11.17
C ASN A 269 34.79 -42.08 12.08
N ASN A 270 34.26 -41.38 13.09
CA ASN A 270 35.02 -40.91 14.24
C ASN A 270 34.96 -41.92 15.38
#